data_AF-A0A560GHA0-F1
#
_entry.id   AF-A0A560GHA0-F1
#
_cell.length_a   1.000
_cell.length_b   1.000
_cell.length_c   1.000
_cell.angle_alpha   90.00
_cell.angle_beta   90.00
_cell.angle_gamma   90.00
#
_symmetry.space_group_name_H-M   'P 1'
#
loop_
_entity.id
_entity.type
_entity.pdbx_description
1 polymer ?
#
loop_
_entity_poly.entity_id
_entity_poly.type
_entity_poly.pdbx_seq_one_letter_code
_entity_poly.pdbx_strand_id
1 'polypeptide(L)'
;MTDHTLIIAADGTISLSSPTAGTAAPPPGGMVMTITDCPSTWGAEDVLALARDCRLPDHRSSVPFERLLARHRGSCCGGHCG
;
A
#
# COMPACT_ATOMS: atom_id res chain seq x y z
N MET A 1 -10.34 4.39 -12.72
CA MET A 1 -9.20 4.09 -11.85
C MET A 1 -9.25 5.05 -10.69
N THR A 2 -8.98 4.55 -9.49
CA THR A 2 -8.94 5.34 -8.26
C THR A 2 -7.53 5.29 -7.68
N ASP A 3 -7.16 6.34 -6.97
CA ASP A 3 -5.98 6.37 -6.11
C ASP A 3 -6.40 6.13 -4.66
N HIS A 4 -5.58 5.37 -3.94
CA HIS A 4 -5.76 5.12 -2.51
C HIS A 4 -4.49 5.51 -1.79
N THR A 5 -4.60 6.38 -0.79
CA THR A 5 -3.45 6.81 -0.01
C THR A 5 -3.40 6.01 1.30
N LEU A 6 -2.20 5.55 1.64
CA LEU A 6 -1.88 4.77 2.83
C LEU A 6 -0.90 5.54 3.70
N ILE A 7 -1.05 5.40 5.01
CA ILE A 7 -0.14 5.93 6.02
C ILE A 7 0.54 4.74 6.67
N ILE A 8 1.86 4.72 6.63
CA ILE A 8 2.71 3.70 7.20
C ILE A 8 3.39 4.33 8.41
N ALA A 9 3.09 3.82 9.60
CA ALA A 9 3.78 4.24 10.83
C ALA A 9 5.21 3.70 10.87
N ALA A 10 6.08 4.30 11.70
CA ALA A 10 7.44 3.83 11.90
C ALA A 10 7.53 2.37 12.38
N ASP A 11 6.50 1.88 13.07
CA ASP A 11 6.35 0.50 13.54
C ASP A 11 5.92 -0.48 12.41
N GLY A 12 5.65 0.04 11.20
CA GLY A 12 5.14 -0.75 10.08
C GLY A 12 3.60 -0.91 10.07
N THR A 13 2.89 -0.28 11.00
CA THR A 13 1.42 -0.24 10.98
C THR A 13 0.93 0.54 9.77
N ILE A 14 0.08 -0.06 8.94
CA ILE A 14 -0.50 0.57 7.73
C ILE A 14 -1.96 0.91 7.98
N SER A 15 -2.35 2.14 7.66
CA SER A 15 -3.70 2.67 7.77
C SER A 15 -4.12 3.39 6.49
N LEU A 16 -5.42 3.43 6.20
CA LEU A 16 -5.96 4.20 5.07
C LEU A 16 -5.98 5.69 5.39
N SER A 17 -5.53 6.51 4.44
CA SER A 17 -5.80 7.95 4.43
C SER A 17 -7.06 8.19 3.62
N SER A 18 -8.10 8.68 4.29
CA SER A 18 -9.35 9.04 3.63
C SER A 18 -9.14 10.26 2.72
N PRO A 19 -9.47 10.19 1.42
CA PRO A 19 -9.29 11.32 0.50
C PRO A 19 -10.16 12.52 0.87
N THR A 20 -11.29 12.30 1.54
CA THR A 20 -12.24 13.34 1.98
C THR A 20 -11.72 14.23 3.10
N ALA A 21 -10.67 13.82 3.82
CA ALA A 21 -10.14 14.57 4.96
C ALA A 21 -8.85 15.35 4.64
N GLY A 22 -8.39 15.32 3.38
CA GLY A 22 -7.02 15.69 3.07
C GLY A 22 -6.04 14.63 3.53
N THR A 23 -4.90 14.50 2.86
CA THR A 23 -3.85 13.56 3.25
C THR A 23 -3.42 13.85 4.68
N ALA A 24 -3.75 12.97 5.62
CA ALA A 24 -3.34 13.15 7.00
C ALA A 24 -1.81 13.04 7.07
N ALA A 25 -1.18 13.95 7.81
CA ALA A 25 0.25 13.89 8.02
C ALA A 25 0.62 12.56 8.69
N PRO A 26 1.68 11.86 8.21
CA PRO A 26 2.09 10.63 8.85
C PRO A 26 2.59 10.93 10.27
N PRO A 27 2.46 9.99 11.22
CA PRO A 27 3.09 10.13 12.53
C PRO A 27 4.61 10.31 12.37
N PRO A 28 5.31 10.88 13.36
CA PRO A 28 6.75 11.10 13.29
C PRO A 28 7.49 9.77 13.03
N GLY A 29 8.32 9.74 11.98
CA GLY A 29 9.00 8.54 11.51
C GLY A 29 8.17 7.63 10.60
N GLY A 30 6.91 7.98 10.35
CA GLY A 30 6.05 7.32 9.36
C GLY A 30 6.16 7.94 7.97
N MET A 31 5.53 7.29 7.00
CA MET A 31 5.55 7.64 5.59
C MET A 31 4.14 7.59 5.01
N VAL A 32 3.86 8.48 4.04
CA VAL A 32 2.66 8.39 3.21
C VAL A 32 3.03 7.72 1.89
N MET A 33 2.24 6.71 1.51
CA MET A 33 2.38 6.02 0.23
C MET A 33 1.06 6.03 -0.52
N THR A 34 1.07 6.42 -1.78
CA THR A 34 -0.11 6.43 -2.65
C THR A 34 -0.09 5.24 -3.60
N ILE A 35 -1.14 4.43 -3.56
CA ILE A 35 -1.41 3.39 -4.54
C ILE A 35 -2.19 3.99 -5.68
N THR A 36 -1.58 4.02 -6.86
CA THR A 36 -2.17 4.57 -8.09
C THR A 36 -2.71 3.44 -8.97
N ASP A 37 -3.56 3.78 -9.93
CA ASP A 37 -4.10 2.82 -10.92
C ASP A 37 -4.95 1.69 -10.29
N CYS A 38 -5.67 1.98 -9.21
CA CYS A 38 -6.51 0.96 -8.59
C CYS A 38 -7.78 0.72 -9.43
N PRO A 39 -8.12 -0.54 -9.76
CA PRO A 39 -9.39 -0.86 -10.38
C PRO A 39 -10.55 -0.58 -9.41
N SER A 40 -11.69 -0.10 -9.92
CA SER A 40 -12.87 0.24 -9.11
C SER A 40 -13.55 -0.96 -8.44
N THR A 41 -13.13 -2.18 -8.78
CA THR A 41 -13.56 -3.42 -8.14
C THR A 41 -12.85 -3.68 -6.81
N TRP A 42 -11.75 -2.98 -6.54
CA TRP A 42 -10.99 -3.10 -5.29
C TRP A 42 -11.36 -1.96 -4.35
N GLY A 43 -11.89 -2.33 -3.18
CA GLY A 43 -12.16 -1.38 -2.12
C GLY A 43 -10.87 -0.88 -1.49
N ALA A 44 -10.97 0.26 -0.79
CA ALA A 44 -9.87 0.79 0.01
C ALA A 44 -9.38 -0.25 1.05
N GLU A 45 -10.31 -0.99 1.66
CA GLU A 45 -10.05 -2.06 2.63
C GLU A 45 -9.27 -3.24 2.01
N ASP A 46 -9.65 -3.67 0.79
CA ASP A 46 -8.94 -4.74 0.07
C ASP A 46 -7.50 -4.31 -0.28
N VAL A 47 -7.35 -3.05 -0.73
CA VAL A 47 -6.04 -2.47 -1.04
C VAL A 47 -5.18 -2.35 0.22
N LEU A 48 -5.78 -1.99 1.35
CA LEU A 48 -5.11 -1.97 2.64
C LEU A 48 -4.64 -3.36 3.05
N ALA A 49 -5.50 -4.38 2.93
CA ALA A 49 -5.15 -5.77 3.23
C ALA A 49 -3.98 -6.26 2.34
N LEU A 50 -4.05 -5.96 1.04
CA LEU A 50 -3.00 -6.28 0.08
C LEU A 50 -1.66 -5.60 0.44
N ALA A 51 -1.72 -4.34 0.86
CA ALA A 51 -0.56 -3.56 1.27
C ALA A 51 0.04 -4.02 2.60
N ARG A 52 -0.76 -4.59 3.51
CA ARG A 52 -0.28 -5.21 4.76
C ARG A 52 0.40 -6.55 4.52
N ASP A 53 -0.07 -7.31 3.54
CA ASP A 53 0.52 -8.58 3.15
C ASP A 53 1.81 -8.38 2.32
N CYS A 54 1.84 -7.35 1.49
CA CYS A 54 3.03 -6.99 0.73
C CYS A 54 4.04 -6.22 1.59
N ARG A 55 5.30 -6.64 1.55
CA ARG A 55 6.40 -5.81 2.05
C ARG A 55 6.58 -4.59 1.14
N LEU A 56 6.05 -3.44 1.57
CA LEU A 56 6.14 -2.19 0.84
C LEU A 56 7.59 -1.68 0.82
N PRO A 57 8.05 -1.07 -0.28
CA PRO A 57 9.38 -0.46 -0.33
C PRO A 57 9.40 0.85 0.47
N ASP A 58 10.23 0.90 1.51
CA ASP A 58 10.35 1.98 2.51
C ASP A 58 10.81 3.35 1.95
N HIS A 59 11.03 3.43 0.62
CA HIS A 59 11.62 4.57 -0.06
C HIS A 59 10.74 5.12 -1.19
N ARG A 60 9.53 4.60 -1.40
CA ARG A 60 8.64 5.07 -2.48
C ARG A 60 7.36 5.67 -1.94
N SER A 61 7.11 6.92 -2.30
CA SER A 61 5.87 7.66 -1.98
C SER A 61 4.69 7.24 -2.86
N SER A 62 4.93 6.50 -3.95
CA SER A 62 3.86 5.94 -4.77
C SER A 62 4.22 4.61 -5.41
N VAL A 63 3.20 3.78 -5.65
CA VAL A 63 3.33 2.49 -6.30
C VAL A 63 2.06 2.16 -7.08
N PRO A 64 2.15 1.68 -8.32
CA PRO A 64 0.97 1.26 -9.06
C PRO A 64 0.39 -0.04 -8.48
N PHE A 65 -0.94 -0.14 -8.46
CA PHE A 65 -1.67 -1.29 -7.94
C PHE A 65 -1.18 -2.62 -8.56
N GLU A 66 -0.93 -2.64 -9.87
CA GLU A 66 -0.40 -3.83 -10.55
C GLU A 66 0.93 -4.32 -9.97
N ARG A 67 1.81 -3.41 -9.51
CA ARG A 67 3.09 -3.80 -8.88
C ARG A 67 2.88 -4.38 -7.50
N LEU A 68 1.90 -3.87 -6.76
CA LEU A 68 1.51 -4.41 -5.46
C LEU A 68 0.91 -5.80 -5.63
N LEU A 69 -0.02 -5.93 -6.57
CA LEU A 69 -0.67 -7.20 -6.89
C LEU A 69 0.35 -8.23 -7.40
N ALA A 70 1.29 -7.83 -8.26
CA ALA A 70 2.37 -8.70 -8.72
C ALA A 70 3.28 -9.14 -7.57
N ARG A 71 3.53 -8.27 -6.57
CA ARG A 71 4.27 -8.64 -5.36
C ARG A 71 3.49 -9.57 -4.45
N HIS A 72 2.19 -9.38 -4.29
CA HIS A 72 1.34 -10.28 -3.51
C HIS A 72 1.26 -11.66 -4.16
N ARG A 73 1.00 -11.70 -5.48
CA ARG A 73 0.92 -12.95 -6.26
C ARG A 73 2.29 -13.61 -6.46
N GLY A 74 3.35 -12.80 -6.49
CA GLY A 74 4.75 -13.22 -6.53
C GLY A 74 5.39 -13.28 -5.14
N SER A 75 4.61 -13.15 -4.06
CA SER A 75 5.12 -13.23 -2.68
C SER A 75 5.39 -14.70 -2.41
N CYS A 76 6.62 -15.08 -2.73
CA CYS A 76 7.19 -16.40 -2.55
C CYS A 76 7.34 -16.74 -1.06
N CYS A 77 6.22 -16.93 -0.35
CA CYS A 77 6.18 -17.81 0.83
C CYS A 77 6.01 -19.29 0.42
N GLY A 78 6.13 -19.61 -0.88
CA GLY A 78 6.02 -20.96 -1.43
C GLY A 78 7.15 -21.28 -2.42
N GLY A 79 8.41 -21.30 -1.95
CA GLY A 79 9.50 -22.05 -2.58
C GLY A 79 10.30 -21.34 -3.68
N HIS A 80 11.62 -21.36 -3.51
CA HIS A 80 12.64 -21.11 -4.55
C HIS A 80 12.84 -19.64 -4.98
N CYS A 81 13.60 -18.89 -4.18
CA CYS A 81 14.48 -17.85 -4.70
C CYS A 81 15.77 -18.56 -5.13
N GLY A 82 16.13 -18.46 -6.41
CA GLY A 82 17.36 -19.02 -6.98
C GLY A 82 18.62 -18.25 -6.59
#